data_AF-A0A2U1CLK1-F1
#
_entry.id   AF-A0A2U1CLK1-F1
#
_cell.length_a   1.000
_cell.length_b   1.000
_cell.length_c   1.000
_cell.angle_alpha   90.00
_cell.angle_beta   90.00
_cell.angle_gamma   90.00
#
_symmetry.space_group_name_H-M   'P 1'
#
loop_
_entity.id
_entity.type
_entity.pdbx_description
1 polymer ?
#
loop_
_entity_poly.entity_id
_entity_poly.type
_entity_poly.pdbx_seq_one_letter_code
_entity_poly.pdbx_strand_id
1 'polypeptide(L)'
;MIVLDTNVISELWKVEPNPNVLTWIDAQAIETLYLSAATVAELRYGLATMPKGKRRTIYQERMEKEVLPAFAGRVLAFDLDTSRTYADLMALARTKAKLSARRMATLRPRPLHTA
;
A
#
# COMPACT_ATOMS: atom_id res chain seq x y z
N MET A 1 12.24 10.80 -2.27
CA MET A 1 10.79 10.76 -2.03
C MET A 1 10.34 9.32 -2.20
N ILE A 2 9.81 8.71 -1.15
CA ILE A 2 9.29 7.35 -1.13
C ILE A 2 7.87 7.41 -0.55
N VAL A 3 6.88 6.86 -1.26
CA VAL A 3 5.50 6.75 -0.74
C VAL A 3 5.35 5.39 -0.08
N LEU A 4 5.08 5.40 1.22
CA LEU A 4 4.90 4.20 2.01
C LEU A 4 3.50 3.63 1.80
N ASP A 5 3.45 2.31 1.65
CA ASP A 5 2.21 1.55 1.55
C ASP A 5 1.72 1.12 2.94
N THR A 6 0.46 0.72 3.02
CA THR A 6 -0.23 0.33 4.26
C THR A 6 0.45 -0.86 4.93
N ASN A 7 0.98 -1.79 4.15
CA ASN A 7 1.69 -2.97 4.67
C ASN A 7 2.96 -2.59 5.45
N VAL A 8 3.74 -1.61 4.98
CA VAL A 8 4.98 -1.16 5.63
C VAL A 8 4.65 -0.48 6.96
N ILE A 9 3.65 0.40 6.98
CA ILE A 9 3.23 1.09 8.21
C ILE A 9 2.64 0.10 9.23
N SER A 10 1.79 -0.82 8.77
CA SER A 10 1.18 -1.81 9.66
C SER A 10 2.19 -2.84 10.20
N GLU A 11 3.29 -3.11 9.48
CA GLU A 11 4.39 -3.95 9.97
C GLU A 11 5.01 -3.37 11.25
N LEU A 12 5.20 -2.05 11.31
CA LEU A 12 5.78 -1.33 12.46
C LEU A 12 4.95 -1.46 13.75
N TRP A 13 3.70 -1.90 13.65
CA TRP A 13 2.79 -2.04 14.79
C TRP A 13 2.67 -3.48 15.30
N LYS A 14 3.31 -4.44 14.62
CA LYS A 14 3.37 -5.83 15.07
C LYS A 14 4.25 -5.96 16.30
N VAL A 15 3.95 -6.97 17.12
CA VAL A 15 4.78 -7.33 18.29
C VAL A 15 6.16 -7.80 17.83
N GLU A 16 6.20 -8.58 16.75
CA GLU A 16 7.41 -9.07 16.10
C GLU A 16 7.40 -8.60 14.64
N PRO A 17 7.89 -7.37 14.37
CA PRO A 17 8.00 -6.84 13.01
C PRO A 17 9.11 -7.55 12.23
N ASN A 18 8.97 -7.63 10.91
CA ASN A 18 10.05 -8.13 10.04
C ASN A 18 11.31 -7.24 10.16
N PRO A 19 12.47 -7.79 10.56
CA PRO A 19 13.69 -7.01 10.79
C PRO A 19 14.21 -6.32 9.51
N ASN A 20 13.93 -6.88 8.33
CA ASN A 20 14.33 -6.27 7.06
C ASN A 20 13.53 -4.99 6.79
N VAL A 21 12.26 -4.94 7.20
CA VAL A 21 11.42 -3.74 7.05
C VAL A 21 11.90 -2.64 8.01
N LEU A 22 12.23 -3.00 9.26
CA LEU A 22 12.81 -2.06 10.22
C LEU A 22 14.12 -1.47 9.71
N THR A 23 15.07 -2.32 9.34
CA THR A 23 16.38 -1.90 8.81
C THR A 23 16.23 -1.00 7.60
N TRP A 24 15.28 -1.31 6.71
CA TRP A 24 15.04 -0.49 5.53
C TRP A 24 14.47 0.90 5.89
N ILE A 25 13.51 0.98 6.81
CA ILE A 25 12.95 2.27 7.27
C ILE A 25 14.00 3.10 7.98
N ASP A 26 14.78 2.50 8.88
CA ASP A 26 15.83 3.20 9.65
C ASP A 26 16.93 3.78 8.76
N ALA A 27 17.12 3.22 7.56
CA ALA A 27 18.05 3.73 6.56
C ALA A 27 17.52 4.94 5.76
N GLN A 28 16.25 5.33 5.91
CA GLN A 28 15.67 6.46 5.20
C GLN A 28 15.60 7.72 6.08
N ALA A 29 15.91 8.88 5.50
CA ALA A 29 15.60 10.15 6.14
C ALA A 29 14.07 10.37 6.18
N ILE A 30 13.52 10.65 7.35
CA ILE A 30 12.05 10.72 7.57
C ILE A 30 11.37 11.73 6.64
N GLU A 31 12.03 12.85 6.33
CA GLU A 31 11.56 13.92 5.44
C GLU A 31 11.36 13.45 3.98
N THR A 32 11.98 12.33 3.63
CA THR A 32 11.88 11.72 2.30
C THR A 32 10.74 10.71 2.20
N LEU A 33 10.11 10.34 3.32
CA LEU A 33 9.00 9.39 3.40
C LEU A 33 7.65 10.13 3.35
N TYR A 34 6.70 9.56 2.64
CA TYR A 34 5.38 10.16 2.38
C TYR A 34 4.30 9.10 2.56
N LEU A 35 3.08 9.55 2.85
CA LEU A 35 1.88 8.71 2.84
C LEU A 35 0.92 9.21 1.78
N SER A 36 0.10 8.33 1.21
CA SER A 36 -1.07 8.76 0.45
C SER A 36 -2.29 8.88 1.37
N ALA A 37 -3.23 9.76 1.02
CA ALA A 37 -4.52 9.84 1.70
C ALA A 37 -5.28 8.49 1.65
N ALA A 38 -5.08 7.70 0.59
CA ALA A 38 -5.63 6.35 0.47
C ALA A 38 -5.04 5.40 1.52
N THR A 39 -3.72 5.38 1.69
CA THR A 39 -3.01 4.62 2.75
C THR A 39 -3.52 4.99 4.13
N VAL A 40 -3.71 6.29 4.41
CA VAL A 40 -4.27 6.76 5.68
C VAL A 40 -5.72 6.27 5.85
N ALA A 41 -6.53 6.28 4.80
CA ALA A 41 -7.90 5.77 4.85
C ALA A 41 -7.94 4.25 5.13
N GLU A 42 -7.07 3.47 4.49
CA GLU A 42 -6.94 2.03 4.73
C GLU A 42 -6.54 1.71 6.18
N LEU A 43 -5.57 2.45 6.73
CA LEU A 43 -5.18 2.31 8.14
C LEU A 43 -6.35 2.63 9.08
N ARG A 44 -7.08 3.75 8.84
CA ARG A 44 -8.26 4.11 9.64
C ARG A 44 -9.35 3.05 9.55
N TYR A 45 -9.59 2.50 8.36
CA TYR A 45 -10.55 1.41 8.17
C TYR A 45 -10.15 0.15 8.94
N GLY A 46 -8.88 -0.26 8.85
CA GLY A 46 -8.35 -1.39 9.60
C GLY A 46 -8.55 -1.23 11.11
N LEU A 47 -8.27 -0.04 11.65
CA LEU A 47 -8.50 0.26 13.07
C LEU A 47 -10.00 0.29 13.44
N ALA A 48 -10.86 0.80 12.55
CA ALA A 48 -12.30 0.88 12.80
C ALA A 48 -12.98 -0.49 12.84
N THR A 49 -12.48 -1.45 12.06
CA THR A 49 -13.00 -2.82 11.98
C THR A 49 -12.49 -3.74 13.09
N MET A 50 -11.46 -3.34 13.83
CA MET A 50 -10.99 -4.10 14.99
C MET A 50 -12.06 -4.19 16.10
N PRO A 51 -12.12 -5.33 16.83
CA PRO A 51 -12.94 -5.44 18.03
C PRO A 51 -12.66 -4.30 19.02
N LYS A 52 -13.72 -3.78 19.64
CA LYS A 52 -13.57 -2.76 20.69
C LYS A 52 -12.74 -3.31 21.83
N GLY A 53 -11.76 -2.54 22.30
CA GLY A 53 -10.88 -2.93 23.39
C GLY A 53 -9.58 -2.12 23.40
N LYS A 54 -8.73 -2.38 24.41
CA LYS A 54 -7.49 -1.64 24.66
C LYS A 54 -6.58 -1.56 23.42
N ARG A 55 -6.41 -2.66 22.70
CA ARG A 55 -5.54 -2.72 21.51
C ARG A 55 -5.96 -1.73 20.42
N ARG A 56 -7.27 -1.66 20.14
CA ARG A 56 -7.81 -0.72 19.16
C ARG A 56 -7.57 0.72 19.60
N THR A 57 -7.88 1.05 20.86
CA THR A 57 -7.67 2.41 21.39
C THR A 57 -6.22 2.83 21.28
N ILE A 58 -5.27 1.98 21.70
CA ILE A 58 -3.83 2.29 21.64
C ILE A 58 -3.38 2.58 20.20
N TYR A 59 -3.78 1.76 19.23
CA TYR A 59 -3.39 2.00 17.84
C TYR A 59 -4.05 3.23 17.22
N GLN A 60 -5.31 3.53 17.58
CA GLN A 60 -5.96 4.78 17.17
C GLN A 60 -5.23 5.99 17.74
N GLU A 61 -4.83 5.94 19.01
CA GLU A 61 -4.07 7.03 19.62
C GLU A 61 -2.69 7.20 18.98
N ARG A 62 -1.93 6.12 18.77
CA ARG A 62 -0.64 6.16 18.07
C ARG A 62 -0.78 6.74 16.66
N MET A 63 -1.82 6.33 15.94
CA MET A 63 -2.05 6.83 14.59
C MET A 63 -2.26 8.35 14.57
N GLU A 64 -3.16 8.87 15.41
CA GLU A 64 -3.53 10.29 15.39
C GLU A 64 -2.51 11.19 16.13
N LYS A 65 -1.80 10.67 17.14
CA LYS A 65 -0.88 11.46 17.98
C LYS A 65 0.60 11.31 17.61
N GLU A 66 1.00 10.23 16.94
CA GLU A 66 2.41 9.96 16.62
C GLU A 66 2.62 9.89 15.11
N VAL A 67 1.91 8.98 14.42
CA VAL A 67 2.15 8.73 13.00
C VAL A 67 1.73 9.91 12.12
N LEU A 68 0.47 10.34 12.16
CA LEU A 68 0.03 11.43 11.28
C LEU A 68 0.79 12.75 11.52
N PRO A 69 1.09 13.17 12.77
CA PRO A 69 1.95 14.32 13.01
C PRO A 69 3.37 14.16 12.42
N ALA A 70 3.96 12.97 12.49
CA ALA A 70 5.27 12.70 11.88
C ALA A 70 5.28 12.81 10.36
N PHE A 71 4.12 12.79 9.69
CA PHE A 71 3.96 13.00 8.25
C PHE A 71 3.24 14.31 7.90
N ALA A 72 3.16 15.28 8.82
CA ALA A 72 2.54 16.57 8.56
C ALA A 72 3.17 17.25 7.31
N GLY A 73 2.32 17.71 6.39
CA GLY A 73 2.76 18.27 5.10
C GLY A 73 3.27 17.23 4.07
N ARG A 74 3.29 15.94 4.43
CA ARG A 74 3.78 14.82 3.60
C ARG A 74 2.73 13.72 3.39
N VAL A 75 1.45 14.07 3.55
CA VAL A 75 0.32 13.24 3.13
C VAL A 75 -0.18 13.75 1.78
N LEU A 76 0.01 12.93 0.75
CA LEU A 76 -0.37 13.24 -0.62
C LEU A 76 -1.88 13.04 -0.81
N ALA A 77 -2.57 14.10 -1.23
CA ALA A 77 -3.99 14.06 -1.53
C ALA A 77 -4.29 13.25 -2.81
N PHE A 78 -5.48 12.65 -2.88
CA PHE A 78 -6.03 12.14 -4.13
C PHE A 78 -7.09 13.14 -4.62
N ASP A 79 -6.66 14.06 -5.47
CA ASP A 79 -7.49 15.13 -6.02
C ASP A 79 -7.95 14.83 -7.47
N LEU A 80 -8.62 15.80 -8.10
CA LEU A 80 -9.15 15.64 -9.45
C LEU A 80 -8.05 15.39 -10.49
N ASP A 81 -6.90 16.07 -10.38
CA ASP A 81 -5.77 15.87 -11.30
C ASP A 81 -5.11 14.50 -11.11
N THR A 82 -4.96 14.07 -9.87
CA THR A 82 -4.52 12.72 -9.51
C THR A 82 -5.48 11.68 -10.07
N SER A 83 -6.79 11.92 -9.99
CA SER A 83 -7.82 11.00 -10.50
C SER A 83 -7.73 10.78 -12.01
N ARG A 84 -7.37 11.83 -12.77
CA ARG A 84 -7.16 11.74 -14.22
C ARG A 84 -5.94 10.88 -14.54
N THR A 85 -4.81 11.16 -13.89
CA THR A 85 -3.57 10.40 -14.07
C THR A 85 -3.77 8.92 -13.70
N TYR A 86 -4.50 8.66 -12.60
CA TYR A 86 -4.87 7.32 -12.19
C TYR A 86 -5.66 6.59 -13.29
N ALA A 87 -6.68 7.24 -13.88
CA ALA A 87 -7.49 6.64 -14.93
C ALA A 87 -6.64 6.20 -16.14
N ASP A 88 -5.72 7.06 -16.59
CA ASP A 88 -4.81 6.78 -17.70
C ASP A 88 -3.87 5.60 -17.39
N LEU A 89 -3.29 5.57 -16.19
CA LEU A 89 -2.42 4.48 -15.74
C LEU A 89 -3.17 3.14 -15.66
N MET A 90 -4.40 3.15 -15.14
CA MET A 90 -5.21 1.93 -15.03
C MET A 90 -5.66 1.41 -16.40
N ALA A 91 -6.00 2.30 -17.33
CA ALA A 91 -6.32 1.92 -18.70
C ALA A 91 -5.12 1.25 -19.40
N LEU A 92 -3.92 1.80 -19.21
CA LEU A 92 -2.68 1.23 -19.73
C LEU A 92 -2.38 -0.15 -19.10
N ALA A 93 -2.47 -0.25 -17.77
CA ALA A 93 -2.22 -1.49 -17.04
C ALA A 93 -3.18 -2.62 -17.48
N ARG A 94 -4.47 -2.31 -17.67
CA ARG A 94 -5.46 -3.27 -18.17
C ARG A 94 -5.12 -3.78 -19.57
N THR A 95 -4.64 -2.91 -20.44
CA THR A 95 -4.22 -3.29 -21.80
C THR A 95 -3.01 -4.21 -21.75
N LYS A 96 -1.99 -3.87 -20.95
CA LYS A 96 -0.81 -4.73 -20.74
C LYS A 96 -1.18 -6.08 -20.14
N ALA A 97 -2.02 -6.12 -19.11
CA ALA A 97 -2.47 -7.37 -18.49
C ALA A 97 -3.19 -8.28 -19.50
N LYS A 98 -4.04 -7.71 -20.38
CA LYS A 98 -4.70 -8.47 -21.47
C LYS A 98 -3.70 -9.03 -22.47
N LEU A 99 -2.65 -8.27 -22.82
CA LEU A 99 -1.59 -8.73 -23.72
C LEU A 99 -0.78 -9.88 -23.11
N SER A 100 -0.40 -9.74 -21.83
CA SER A 100 0.30 -10.80 -21.09
C SER A 100 -0.56 -12.06 -21.00
N ALA A 101 -1.85 -11.93 -20.66
CA ALA A 101 -2.78 -13.05 -20.59
C ALA A 101 -2.98 -13.75 -21.96
N ARG A 102 -3.10 -12.97 -23.04
CA ARG A 102 -3.19 -13.51 -24.42
C ARG A 102 -1.94 -14.26 -24.84
N ARG A 103 -0.75 -13.74 -24.49
CA ARG A 103 0.55 -14.37 -24.77
C ARG A 103 0.71 -15.68 -23.99
N MET A 104 0.26 -15.72 -22.73
CA MET A 104 0.24 -16.97 -21.95
C MET A 104 -0.76 -18.00 -22.52
N ALA A 105 -1.92 -17.55 -23.02
CA ALA A 105 -2.90 -18.45 -23.64
C ALA A 105 -2.41 -19.06 -24.98
N THR A 106 -1.60 -18.32 -25.74
CA THR A 106 -1.01 -18.81 -27.00
C THR A 106 0.23 -19.70 -26.80
N LEU A 107 0.86 -19.64 -25.62
CA LEU A 107 1.99 -20.48 -25.24
C LEU A 107 1.59 -21.77 -24.50
N ARG A 108 0.29 -22.05 -24.32
CA ARG A 108 -0.14 -23.35 -23.79
C ARG A 108 0.20 -24.44 -24.83
N PRO A 109 1.00 -25.48 -24.47
CA PRO A 109 1.28 -26.57 -25.39
C PRO A 109 -0.03 -27.26 -25.78
N ARG A 110 -0.23 -27.49 -27.09
CA ARG A 110 -1.34 -28.33 -27.57
C ARG A 110 -1.22 -29.69 -26.89
N PRO A 111 -2.31 -30.27 -26.35
CA PRO A 111 -2.26 -31.62 -25.83
C PRO A 111 -1.84 -32.54 -26.98
N LEU A 112 -0.72 -33.23 -26.81
CA LEU A 112 -0.34 -34.34 -27.66
C LEU A 112 -1.35 -35.45 -27.36
N HIS A 113 -2.44 -35.50 -28.12
CA HIS A 113 -3.28 -36.67 -28.15
C HIS A 113 -2.87 -37.58 -29.32
N THR A 114 -2.77 -38.86 -28.95
CA THR A 114 -2.87 -40.09 -29.74
C THR A 114 -1.71 -40.43 -30.67
N ALA A 115 -0.99 -41.49 -30.31
CA ALA A 115 -1.16 -42.81 -30.93
C ALA A 115 -0.95 -43.90 -29.88
#